data_AF-A0A8S1N0M8-F1
#
_entry.id   AF-A0A8S1N0M8-F1
#
_cell.length_a   1.000
_cell.length_b   1.000
_cell.length_c   1.000
_cell.angle_alpha   90.00
_cell.angle_beta   90.00
_cell.angle_gamma   90.00
#
_symmetry.space_group_name_H-M   'P 1'
#
loop_
_entity.id
_entity.type
_entity.pdbx_description
1 polymer ?
#
loop_
_entity_poly.entity_id
_entity_poly.type
_entity_poly.pdbx_seq_one_letter_code
_entity_poly.pdbx_strand_id
1 'polypeptide(L)'
;MFQSHLEYAGKTSQIQQNVVGEVCNFENQFNSRVVYSRKLYQYLLIQMIVISLFIYWVYASPSLDSYLEGKPWLFWLCLFISIGTATMALIFRKDVAIFPWNWVVFVTFTLSISIVCGTLVALGDSVIGLLVFSSLASMVFFLFMYSLTVKRRLTYQGSILFISASILLIFEIFTIFTEVSLFWLSTVSLFAFLLAFLLIYDTYTNVNSGDQYDVNQADEVSGSVIIYWDVILLFLKMNELIKDYLVRERN
;
A
#
# COMPACT_ATOMS: atom_id res chain seq x y z
N MET A 1 -63.68 -11.92 9.57
CA MET A 1 -62.94 -12.25 8.32
C MET A 1 -62.24 -11.03 7.72
N PHE A 2 -62.85 -9.85 7.67
CA PHE A 2 -62.22 -8.64 7.11
C PHE A 2 -61.09 -8.05 7.97
N GLN A 3 -61.26 -8.01 9.30
CA GLN A 3 -60.23 -7.48 10.22
C GLN A 3 -58.93 -8.29 10.22
N SER A 4 -59.01 -9.62 10.11
CA SER A 4 -57.81 -10.47 10.03
C SER A 4 -57.00 -10.16 8.77
N HIS A 5 -57.64 -9.95 7.62
CA HIS A 5 -56.92 -9.60 6.37
C HIS A 5 -56.19 -8.26 6.43
N LEU A 6 -56.77 -7.26 7.13
CA LEU A 6 -56.12 -5.96 7.33
C LEU A 6 -54.91 -6.05 8.27
N GLU A 7 -54.98 -6.90 9.30
CA GLU A 7 -53.88 -7.15 10.23
C GLU A 7 -52.73 -7.93 9.56
N TYR A 8 -53.05 -8.93 8.73
CA TYR A 8 -52.05 -9.63 7.91
C TYR A 8 -51.36 -8.70 6.90
N ALA A 9 -52.12 -7.82 6.23
CA ALA A 9 -51.57 -6.86 5.28
C ALA A 9 -50.62 -5.83 5.95
N GLY A 10 -50.96 -5.36 7.15
CA GLY A 10 -50.10 -4.48 7.95
C GLY A 10 -48.81 -5.17 8.43
N LYS A 11 -48.87 -6.47 8.74
CA LYS A 11 -47.68 -7.24 9.16
C LYS A 11 -46.74 -7.49 7.98
N THR A 12 -47.26 -7.76 6.79
CA THR A 12 -46.44 -7.91 5.57
C THR A 12 -45.75 -6.62 5.15
N SER A 13 -46.41 -5.46 5.27
CA SER A 13 -45.78 -4.17 4.91
C SER A 13 -44.65 -3.78 5.88
N GLN A 14 -44.81 -4.07 7.17
CA GLN A 14 -43.76 -3.88 8.19
C GLN A 14 -42.55 -4.78 7.94
N ILE A 15 -42.77 -6.08 7.63
CA ILE A 15 -41.67 -7.00 7.27
C ILE A 15 -40.94 -6.51 6.02
N GLN A 16 -41.69 -6.03 5.02
CA GLN A 16 -41.11 -5.56 3.77
C GLN A 16 -40.29 -4.27 3.96
N GLN A 17 -40.72 -3.35 4.83
CA GLN A 17 -39.94 -2.17 5.20
C GLN A 17 -38.67 -2.53 5.98
N ASN A 18 -38.73 -3.50 6.90
CA ASN A 18 -37.55 -3.96 7.64
C ASN A 18 -36.53 -4.64 6.71
N VAL A 19 -36.98 -5.49 5.79
CA VAL A 19 -36.11 -6.14 4.81
C VAL A 19 -35.48 -5.11 3.87
N VAL A 20 -36.24 -4.13 3.38
CA VAL A 20 -35.69 -3.04 2.54
C VAL A 20 -34.68 -2.20 3.32
N GLY A 21 -34.95 -1.90 4.60
CA GLY A 21 -34.03 -1.20 5.48
C GLY A 21 -32.72 -1.96 5.69
N GLU A 22 -32.79 -3.28 5.94
CA GLU A 22 -31.62 -4.15 6.06
C GLU A 22 -30.81 -4.22 4.76
N VAL A 23 -31.47 -4.34 3.60
CA VAL A 23 -30.81 -4.37 2.29
C VAL A 23 -30.11 -3.03 1.99
N CYS A 24 -30.77 -1.90 2.25
CA CYS A 24 -30.16 -0.57 2.09
C CYS A 24 -28.95 -0.38 3.03
N ASN A 25 -29.05 -0.79 4.30
CA ASN A 25 -27.94 -0.72 5.24
C ASN A 25 -26.77 -1.60 4.80
N PHE A 26 -27.06 -2.81 4.33
CA PHE A 26 -26.06 -3.73 3.80
C PHE A 26 -25.36 -3.16 2.56
N GLU A 27 -26.10 -2.59 1.60
CA GLU A 27 -25.54 -1.98 0.40
C GLU A 27 -24.66 -0.76 0.72
N ASN A 28 -25.09 0.09 1.66
CA ASN A 28 -24.29 1.23 2.14
C ASN A 28 -22.97 0.79 2.79
N GLN A 29 -22.98 -0.31 3.55
CA GLN A 29 -21.75 -0.87 4.16
C GLN A 29 -20.75 -1.39 3.12
N PHE A 30 -21.20 -1.97 1.99
CA PHE A 30 -20.27 -2.35 0.93
C PHE A 30 -19.67 -1.11 0.25
N ASN A 31 -20.51 -0.10 0.02
CA ASN A 31 -20.07 1.11 -0.66
C ASN A 31 -19.02 1.86 0.18
N SER A 32 -19.20 1.95 1.51
CA SER A 32 -18.22 2.60 2.40
C SER A 32 -16.87 1.88 2.40
N ARG A 33 -16.85 0.55 2.44
CA ARG A 33 -15.62 -0.27 2.41
C ARG A 33 -14.84 -0.11 1.09
N VAL A 34 -15.54 -0.04 -0.03
CA VAL A 34 -14.92 0.19 -1.34
C VAL A 34 -14.35 1.60 -1.43
N VAL A 35 -15.06 2.61 -0.92
CA VAL A 35 -14.57 4.00 -0.88
C VAL A 35 -13.33 4.13 0.00
N TYR A 36 -13.34 3.52 1.20
CA TYR A 36 -12.17 3.46 2.08
C TYR A 36 -10.96 2.88 1.37
N SER A 37 -11.12 1.72 0.73
CA SER A 37 -10.02 1.03 0.05
C SER A 37 -9.44 1.86 -1.11
N ARG A 38 -10.29 2.55 -1.88
CA ARG A 38 -9.84 3.42 -2.97
C ARG A 38 -8.95 4.55 -2.49
N LYS A 39 -9.36 5.22 -1.42
CA LYS A 39 -8.60 6.34 -0.86
C LYS A 39 -7.34 5.86 -0.13
N LEU A 40 -7.41 4.72 0.54
CA LEU A 40 -6.23 4.05 1.10
C LEU A 40 -5.16 3.81 0.02
N TYR A 41 -5.53 3.19 -1.11
CA TYR A 41 -4.58 2.99 -2.22
C TYR A 41 -4.12 4.31 -2.85
N GLN A 42 -4.97 5.34 -2.87
CA GLN A 42 -4.58 6.68 -3.31
C GLN A 42 -3.47 7.27 -2.42
N TYR A 43 -3.59 7.17 -1.10
CA TYR A 43 -2.57 7.64 -0.17
C TYR A 43 -1.28 6.83 -0.30
N LEU A 44 -1.37 5.49 -0.40
CA LEU A 44 -0.20 4.63 -0.65
C LEU A 44 0.53 5.02 -1.95
N LEU A 45 -0.22 5.29 -3.01
CA LEU A 45 0.31 5.73 -4.30
C LEU A 45 1.01 7.09 -4.19
N ILE A 46 0.43 8.05 -3.46
CA ILE A 46 1.08 9.34 -3.19
C ILE A 46 2.40 9.15 -2.45
N GLN A 47 2.46 8.28 -1.43
CA GLN A 47 3.71 7.98 -0.71
C GLN A 47 4.77 7.43 -1.67
N MET A 48 4.40 6.45 -2.50
CA MET A 48 5.31 5.86 -3.50
C MET A 48 5.81 6.91 -4.50
N ILE A 49 4.96 7.85 -4.95
CA ILE A 49 5.38 8.94 -5.85
C ILE A 49 6.38 9.86 -5.15
N VAL A 50 6.09 10.30 -3.92
CA VAL A 50 6.98 11.22 -3.19
C VAL A 50 8.36 10.59 -2.99
N ILE A 51 8.40 9.31 -2.64
CA ILE A 51 9.65 8.58 -2.48
C ILE A 51 10.34 8.36 -3.84
N SER A 52 9.60 8.08 -4.91
CA SER A 52 10.15 7.97 -6.27
C SER A 52 10.87 9.24 -6.69
N LEU A 53 10.22 10.39 -6.48
CA LEU A 53 10.76 11.69 -6.81
C LEU A 53 12.01 11.99 -6.00
N PHE A 54 12.02 11.63 -4.72
CA PHE A 54 13.20 11.81 -3.87
C PHE A 54 14.38 10.92 -4.30
N ILE A 55 14.14 9.64 -4.59
CA ILE A 55 15.17 8.71 -5.09
C ILE A 55 15.73 9.22 -6.42
N TYR A 56 14.86 9.63 -7.34
CA TYR A 56 15.28 10.23 -8.61
C TYR A 56 16.12 11.49 -8.39
N TRP A 57 15.75 12.32 -7.41
CA TRP A 57 16.51 13.52 -7.08
C TRP A 57 17.90 13.19 -6.55
N VAL A 58 18.04 12.19 -5.67
CA VAL A 58 19.35 11.69 -5.21
C VAL A 58 20.18 11.19 -6.39
N TYR A 59 19.60 10.38 -7.27
CA TYR A 59 20.28 9.88 -8.47
C TYR A 59 20.73 11.00 -9.43
N ALA A 60 19.90 12.04 -9.60
CA ALA A 60 20.21 13.16 -10.50
C ALA A 60 21.26 14.13 -9.93
N SER A 61 21.55 14.09 -8.63
CA SER A 61 22.42 15.06 -7.96
C SER A 61 23.60 14.39 -7.24
N PRO A 62 24.79 14.37 -7.87
CA PRO A 62 25.98 13.72 -7.30
C PRO A 62 26.37 14.26 -5.91
N SER A 63 26.07 15.54 -5.64
CA SER A 63 26.35 16.17 -4.35
C SER A 63 25.53 15.57 -3.20
N LEU A 64 24.27 15.19 -3.47
CA LEU A 64 23.40 14.53 -2.49
C LEU A 64 23.82 13.08 -2.29
N ASP A 65 24.19 12.40 -3.37
CA ASP A 65 24.70 11.04 -3.35
C ASP A 65 25.93 10.91 -2.44
N SER A 66 26.97 11.72 -2.68
CA SER A 66 28.18 11.74 -1.85
C SER A 66 27.92 12.17 -0.40
N TYR A 67 26.93 13.04 -0.18
CA TYR A 67 26.54 13.50 1.16
C TYR A 67 25.88 12.38 1.98
N LEU A 68 25.04 11.58 1.34
CA LEU A 68 24.37 10.44 1.96
C LEU A 68 25.35 9.30 2.23
N GLU A 69 26.27 9.01 1.31
CA GLU A 69 27.35 8.05 1.52
C GLU A 69 28.28 8.46 2.68
N GLY A 70 28.62 9.74 2.78
CA GLY A 70 29.52 10.27 3.81
C GLY A 70 28.93 10.30 5.24
N LYS A 71 27.62 10.05 5.41
CA LYS A 71 26.93 10.17 6.70
C LYS A 71 26.00 8.98 6.98
N PRO A 72 26.54 7.78 7.24
CA PRO A 72 25.74 6.58 7.50
C PRO A 72 24.85 6.69 8.76
N TRP A 73 25.15 7.61 9.68
CA TRP A 73 24.30 7.87 10.85
C TRP A 73 22.91 8.40 10.47
N LEU A 74 22.77 9.09 9.33
CA LEU A 74 21.48 9.61 8.85
C LEU A 74 20.53 8.46 8.49
N PHE A 75 21.05 7.39 7.88
CA PHE A 75 20.27 6.18 7.58
C PHE A 75 19.63 5.62 8.85
N TRP A 76 20.44 5.38 9.90
CA TRP A 76 19.94 4.82 11.15
C TRP A 76 18.96 5.75 11.85
N LEU A 77 19.24 7.06 11.89
CA LEU A 77 18.33 8.03 12.49
C LEU A 77 16.96 8.01 11.78
N CYS A 78 16.93 8.12 10.45
CA CYS A 78 15.69 8.14 9.68
C CYS A 78 14.95 6.80 9.75
N LEU A 79 15.68 5.69 9.81
CA LEU A 79 15.11 4.36 10.04
C LEU A 79 14.39 4.32 11.40
N PHE A 80 15.05 4.72 12.49
CA PHE A 80 14.41 4.78 13.81
C PHE A 80 13.18 5.68 13.85
N ILE A 81 13.22 6.84 13.19
CA ILE A 81 12.05 7.74 13.09
C ILE A 81 10.90 7.05 12.34
N SER A 82 11.19 6.34 11.23
CA SER A 82 10.16 5.61 10.47
C SER A 82 9.53 4.47 11.30
N ILE A 83 10.32 3.73 12.07
CA ILE A 83 9.80 2.66 12.95
C ILE A 83 8.97 3.27 14.08
N GLY A 84 9.48 4.34 14.70
CA GLY A 84 8.81 5.02 15.81
C GLY A 84 7.46 5.59 15.40
N THR A 85 7.39 6.23 14.23
CA THR A 85 6.14 6.78 13.69
C THR A 85 5.14 5.68 13.31
N ALA A 86 5.58 4.58 12.70
CA ALA A 86 4.72 3.44 12.40
C ALA A 86 4.19 2.75 13.68
N THR A 87 5.05 2.56 14.67
CA THR A 87 4.68 1.95 15.96
C THR A 87 3.70 2.85 16.72
N MET A 88 3.90 4.17 16.68
CA MET A 88 2.96 5.14 17.24
C MET A 88 1.59 5.05 16.55
N ALA A 89 1.56 4.94 15.22
CA ALA A 89 0.32 4.77 14.46
C ALA A 89 -0.43 3.47 14.79
N LEU A 90 0.32 2.39 15.09
CA LEU A 90 -0.24 1.10 15.48
C LEU A 90 -0.82 1.12 16.90
N ILE A 91 -0.06 1.64 17.88
CA ILE A 91 -0.46 1.64 19.30
C ILE A 91 -1.55 2.68 19.57
N PHE A 92 -1.40 3.88 19.03
CA PHE A 92 -2.29 5.03 19.27
C PHE A 92 -3.23 5.28 18.10
N ARG A 93 -3.77 4.20 17.49
CA ARG A 93 -4.58 4.29 16.27
C ARG A 93 -5.74 5.27 16.37
N LYS A 94 -6.42 5.33 17.54
CA LYS A 94 -7.55 6.23 17.77
C LYS A 94 -7.15 7.70 17.86
N ASP A 95 -6.03 8.01 18.50
CA ASP A 95 -5.56 9.39 18.67
C ASP A 95 -4.89 9.91 17.40
N VAL A 96 -4.18 9.03 16.67
CA VAL A 96 -3.52 9.35 15.40
C VAL A 96 -4.52 9.49 14.26
N ALA A 97 -5.67 8.81 14.30
CA ALA A 97 -6.75 8.97 13.31
C ALA A 97 -7.41 10.36 13.34
N ILE A 98 -7.14 11.17 14.38
CA ILE A 98 -7.74 12.50 14.53
C ILE A 98 -6.87 13.54 13.82
N PHE A 99 -7.51 14.40 13.04
CA PHE A 99 -6.84 15.57 12.47
C PHE A 99 -6.31 16.49 13.59
N PRO A 100 -5.05 16.95 13.56
CA PRO A 100 -4.09 16.91 12.45
C PRO A 100 -3.01 15.81 12.54
N TRP A 101 -3.07 14.94 13.55
CA TRP A 101 -1.99 13.99 13.85
C TRP A 101 -1.77 12.97 12.74
N ASN A 102 -2.84 12.56 12.06
CA ASN A 102 -2.77 11.67 10.89
C ASN A 102 -1.81 12.18 9.81
N TRP A 103 -1.91 13.47 9.45
CA TRP A 103 -1.06 14.09 8.43
C TRP A 103 0.38 14.27 8.88
N VAL A 104 0.59 14.61 10.16
CA VAL A 104 1.95 14.73 10.71
C VAL A 104 2.65 13.38 10.65
N VAL A 105 2.01 12.32 11.13
CA VAL A 105 2.56 10.96 11.08
C VAL A 105 2.83 10.55 9.63
N PHE A 106 1.87 10.77 8.73
CA PHE A 106 2.01 10.45 7.31
C PHE A 106 3.22 11.14 6.65
N VAL A 107 3.36 12.46 6.82
CA VAL A 107 4.44 13.24 6.19
C VAL A 107 5.79 12.90 6.80
N THR A 108 5.89 12.84 8.13
CA THR A 108 7.14 12.50 8.82
C THR A 108 7.63 11.11 8.44
N PHE A 109 6.72 10.14 8.38
CA PHE A 109 7.03 8.79 7.95
C PHE A 109 7.49 8.74 6.49
N THR A 110 6.76 9.39 5.59
CA THR A 110 7.08 9.39 4.14
C THR A 110 8.43 10.05 3.87
N LEU A 111 8.76 11.16 4.54
CA LEU A 111 10.06 11.83 4.40
C LEU A 111 11.21 11.05 5.03
N SER A 112 10.97 10.44 6.19
CA SER A 112 12.01 9.63 6.84
C SER A 112 12.36 8.44 5.98
N ILE A 113 11.35 7.75 5.44
CA ILE A 113 11.62 6.60 4.59
C ILE A 113 12.18 6.98 3.22
N SER A 114 11.81 8.13 2.64
CA SER A 114 12.43 8.57 1.38
C SER A 114 13.94 8.73 1.52
N ILE A 115 14.42 9.22 2.67
CA ILE A 115 15.85 9.32 2.98
C ILE A 115 16.49 7.94 3.16
N VAL A 116 15.82 7.01 3.85
CA VAL A 116 16.31 5.62 4.00
C VAL A 116 16.42 4.92 2.65
N CYS A 117 15.41 5.04 1.80
CA CYS A 117 15.46 4.45 0.45
C CYS A 117 16.52 5.14 -0.42
N GLY A 118 16.62 6.48 -0.38
CA GLY A 118 17.63 7.23 -1.13
C GLY A 118 19.06 6.87 -0.72
N THR A 119 19.32 6.72 0.58
CA THR A 119 20.64 6.27 1.09
C THR A 119 20.95 4.83 0.66
N LEU A 120 19.97 3.93 0.58
CA LEU A 120 20.21 2.57 0.07
C LEU A 120 20.54 2.54 -1.41
N VAL A 121 19.87 3.38 -2.21
CA VAL A 121 20.14 3.52 -3.65
C VAL A 121 21.51 4.15 -3.90
N ALA A 122 21.93 5.10 -3.06
CA ALA A 122 23.27 5.68 -3.05
C ALA A 122 24.35 4.64 -2.70
N LEU A 123 24.12 3.84 -1.65
CA LEU A 123 25.07 2.82 -1.18
C LEU A 123 25.08 1.53 -2.02
N GLY A 124 24.25 1.42 -3.04
CA GLY A 124 24.04 0.22 -3.85
C GLY A 124 24.24 0.50 -5.34
N ASP A 125 23.85 -0.45 -6.19
CA ASP A 125 23.74 -0.17 -7.62
C ASP A 125 22.48 0.66 -7.87
N SER A 126 22.67 1.93 -8.20
CA SER A 126 21.57 2.88 -8.37
C SER A 126 20.60 2.46 -9.48
N VAL A 127 21.06 1.72 -10.51
CA VAL A 127 20.21 1.25 -11.61
C VAL A 127 19.27 0.15 -11.14
N ILE A 128 19.79 -0.83 -10.40
CA ILE A 128 18.98 -1.94 -9.88
C ILE A 128 18.02 -1.44 -8.79
N GLY A 129 18.46 -0.51 -7.94
CA GLY A 129 17.60 0.15 -6.95
C GLY A 129 16.42 0.89 -7.58
N LEU A 130 16.65 1.61 -8.69
CA LEU A 130 15.59 2.27 -9.46
C LEU A 130 14.63 1.27 -10.11
N LEU A 131 15.13 0.16 -10.66
CA LEU A 131 14.32 -0.91 -11.25
C LEU A 131 13.37 -1.54 -10.21
N VAL A 132 13.94 -1.87 -9.05
CA VAL A 132 13.23 -2.39 -7.89
C VAL A 132 12.10 -1.44 -7.48
N PHE A 133 12.43 -0.17 -7.27
CA PHE A 133 11.46 0.79 -6.78
C PHE A 133 10.35 1.09 -7.79
N SER A 134 10.72 1.23 -9.07
CA SER A 134 9.75 1.46 -10.15
C SER A 134 8.78 0.28 -10.30
N SER A 135 9.26 -0.96 -10.22
CA SER A 135 8.40 -2.16 -10.22
C SER A 135 7.37 -2.13 -9.09
N LEU A 136 7.81 -1.85 -7.85
CA LEU A 136 6.89 -1.79 -6.70
C LEU A 136 5.88 -0.63 -6.82
N ALA A 137 6.33 0.54 -7.28
CA ALA A 137 5.45 1.68 -7.52
C ALA A 137 4.39 1.36 -8.60
N SER A 138 4.79 0.68 -9.68
CA SER A 138 3.86 0.20 -10.70
C SER A 138 2.84 -0.80 -10.13
N MET A 139 3.22 -1.70 -9.22
CA MET A 139 2.27 -2.61 -8.56
C MET A 139 1.22 -1.86 -7.75
N VAL A 140 1.64 -0.88 -6.94
CA VAL A 140 0.71 -0.04 -6.16
C VAL A 140 -0.21 0.75 -7.09
N PHE A 141 0.30 1.22 -8.24
CA PHE A 141 -0.50 1.87 -9.28
C PHE A 141 -1.57 0.94 -9.86
N PHE A 142 -1.23 -0.30 -10.21
CA PHE A 142 -2.21 -1.28 -10.71
C PHE A 142 -3.25 -1.65 -9.65
N LEU A 143 -2.86 -1.81 -8.39
CA LEU A 143 -3.78 -2.00 -7.26
C LEU A 143 -4.76 -0.82 -7.11
N PHE A 144 -4.27 0.40 -7.24
CA PHE A 144 -5.11 1.60 -7.24
C PHE A 144 -6.09 1.58 -8.43
N MET A 145 -5.62 1.32 -9.64
CA MET A 145 -6.48 1.20 -10.84
C MET A 145 -7.55 0.12 -10.69
N TYR A 146 -7.19 -1.03 -10.11
CA TYR A 146 -8.14 -2.08 -9.80
C TYR A 146 -9.20 -1.61 -8.78
N SER A 147 -8.79 -0.88 -7.74
CA SER A 147 -9.72 -0.33 -6.76
C SER A 147 -10.75 0.64 -7.38
N LEU A 148 -10.36 1.37 -8.44
CA LEU A 148 -11.25 2.26 -9.19
C LEU A 148 -12.25 1.50 -10.06
N THR A 149 -11.85 0.38 -10.66
CA THR A 149 -12.73 -0.41 -11.55
C THR A 149 -13.80 -1.19 -10.79
N VAL A 150 -13.51 -1.61 -9.56
CA VAL A 150 -14.45 -2.38 -8.74
C VAL A 150 -15.58 -1.50 -8.19
N LYS A 151 -16.82 -1.73 -8.64
CA LYS A 151 -17.99 -0.93 -8.25
C LYS A 151 -18.70 -1.38 -6.97
N ARG A 152 -18.76 -2.68 -6.68
CA ARG A 152 -19.63 -3.24 -5.62
C ARG A 152 -18.89 -4.00 -4.54
N ARG A 153 -17.90 -4.84 -4.88
CA ARG A 153 -17.17 -5.67 -3.91
C ARG A 153 -15.76 -5.93 -4.39
N LEU A 154 -14.77 -5.61 -3.56
CA LEU A 154 -13.39 -6.07 -3.74
C LEU A 154 -13.37 -7.58 -3.49
N THR A 155 -13.33 -8.35 -4.58
CA THR A 155 -13.20 -9.81 -4.50
C THR A 155 -11.72 -10.16 -4.47
N TYR A 156 -11.31 -10.99 -3.50
CA TYR A 156 -9.93 -11.45 -3.36
C TYR A 156 -9.41 -12.14 -4.63
N GLN A 157 -10.23 -12.99 -5.23
CA GLN A 157 -9.92 -13.71 -6.46
C GLN A 157 -9.71 -12.78 -7.66
N GLY A 158 -10.56 -11.75 -7.80
CA GLY A 158 -10.43 -10.76 -8.87
C GLY A 158 -9.17 -9.91 -8.73
N SER A 159 -8.84 -9.51 -7.49
CA SER A 159 -7.65 -8.71 -7.21
C SER A 159 -6.38 -9.48 -7.57
N ILE A 160 -6.31 -10.75 -7.18
CA ILE A 160 -5.15 -11.61 -7.48
C ILE A 160 -4.96 -11.77 -8.98
N LEU A 161 -6.03 -12.06 -9.73
CA LEU A 161 -5.94 -12.30 -11.16
C LEU A 161 -5.52 -11.04 -11.93
N PHE A 162 -6.03 -9.88 -11.51
CA PHE A 162 -5.63 -8.60 -12.10
C PHE A 162 -4.16 -8.26 -11.81
N ILE A 163 -3.71 -8.49 -10.58
CA ILE A 163 -2.33 -8.21 -10.17
C ILE A 163 -1.35 -9.17 -10.83
N SER A 164 -1.66 -10.47 -10.90
CA SER A 164 -0.78 -11.43 -11.55
C SER A 164 -0.58 -11.09 -13.03
N ALA A 165 -1.65 -10.68 -13.73
CA ALA A 165 -1.56 -10.17 -15.09
C ALA A 165 -0.73 -8.88 -15.17
N SER A 166 -0.91 -7.95 -14.24
CA SER A 166 -0.15 -6.70 -14.19
C SER A 166 1.35 -6.93 -13.99
N ILE A 167 1.73 -7.91 -13.17
CA ILE A 167 3.13 -8.28 -12.93
C ILE A 167 3.79 -8.84 -14.18
N LEU A 168 3.08 -9.71 -14.90
CA LEU A 168 3.57 -10.26 -16.16
C LEU A 168 3.77 -9.14 -17.21
N LEU A 169 2.83 -8.18 -17.29
CA LEU A 169 2.98 -7.03 -18.19
C LEU A 169 4.19 -6.18 -17.83
N ILE A 170 4.40 -5.88 -16.55
CA ILE A 170 5.57 -5.12 -16.08
C ILE A 170 6.86 -5.87 -16.41
N PHE A 171 6.90 -7.19 -16.13
CA PHE A 171 8.05 -8.04 -16.44
C PHE A 171 8.39 -8.03 -17.94
N GLU A 172 7.39 -8.17 -18.81
CA GLU A 172 7.60 -8.12 -20.27
C GLU A 172 8.10 -6.74 -20.73
N ILE A 173 7.51 -5.66 -20.22
CA ILE A 173 7.94 -4.29 -20.53
C ILE A 173 9.41 -4.12 -20.14
N PHE A 174 9.81 -4.46 -18.92
CA PHE A 174 11.20 -4.32 -18.50
C PHE A 174 12.14 -5.25 -19.26
N THR A 175 11.70 -6.44 -19.67
CA THR A 175 12.52 -7.35 -20.49
C THR A 175 12.82 -6.74 -21.87
N ILE A 176 11.87 -6.00 -22.44
CA ILE A 176 12.03 -5.37 -23.76
C ILE A 176 12.87 -4.09 -23.67
N PHE A 177 12.65 -3.26 -22.64
CA PHE A 177 13.24 -1.92 -22.54
C PHE A 177 14.55 -1.86 -21.75
N THR A 178 14.98 -2.94 -21.10
CA THR A 178 16.14 -2.92 -20.21
C THR A 178 17.07 -4.11 -20.45
N GLU A 179 18.38 -3.87 -20.47
CA GLU A 179 19.42 -4.91 -20.65
C GLU A 179 19.77 -5.66 -19.34
N VAL A 180 18.90 -5.60 -18.33
CA VAL A 180 19.12 -6.27 -17.05
C VAL A 180 18.97 -7.78 -17.22
N SER A 181 19.85 -8.54 -16.57
CA SER A 181 19.80 -10.01 -16.59
C SER A 181 18.42 -10.53 -16.20
N LEU A 182 17.93 -11.54 -16.93
CA LEU A 182 16.66 -12.22 -16.66
C LEU A 182 16.57 -12.73 -15.21
N PHE A 183 17.70 -13.10 -14.61
CA PHE A 183 17.75 -13.51 -13.20
C PHE A 183 17.29 -12.39 -12.24
N TRP A 184 17.80 -11.18 -12.44
CA TRP A 184 17.43 -10.02 -11.64
C TRP A 184 15.97 -9.63 -11.88
N LEU A 185 15.56 -9.62 -13.15
CA LEU A 185 14.19 -9.28 -13.53
C LEU A 185 13.16 -10.23 -12.92
N SER A 186 13.46 -11.53 -12.94
CA SER A 186 12.62 -12.57 -12.31
C SER A 186 12.60 -12.41 -10.79
N THR A 187 13.74 -12.11 -10.17
CA THR A 187 13.85 -11.93 -8.72
C THR A 187 13.01 -10.74 -8.26
N VAL A 188 13.15 -9.58 -8.90
CA VAL A 188 12.37 -8.36 -8.60
C VAL A 188 10.87 -8.60 -8.80
N SER A 189 10.49 -9.33 -9.85
CA SER A 189 9.08 -9.63 -10.14
C SER A 189 8.46 -10.58 -9.10
N LEU A 190 9.21 -11.56 -8.58
CA LEU A 190 8.75 -12.43 -7.50
C LEU A 190 8.54 -11.67 -6.19
N PHE A 191 9.45 -10.75 -5.84
CA PHE A 191 9.27 -9.89 -4.66
C PHE A 191 8.08 -8.94 -4.83
N ALA A 192 7.90 -8.36 -6.02
CA ALA A 192 6.76 -7.51 -6.32
C ALA A 192 5.43 -8.29 -6.26
N PHE A 193 5.41 -9.55 -6.70
CA PHE A 193 4.27 -10.45 -6.55
C PHE A 193 3.94 -10.71 -5.09
N LEU A 194 4.94 -11.08 -4.27
CA LEU A 194 4.75 -11.33 -2.85
C LEU A 194 4.23 -10.09 -2.13
N LEU A 195 4.80 -8.91 -2.45
CA LEU A 195 4.31 -7.64 -1.92
C LEU A 195 2.85 -7.39 -2.26
N ALA A 196 2.46 -7.61 -3.52
CA ALA A 196 1.09 -7.36 -3.94
C ALA A 196 0.09 -8.28 -3.24
N PHE A 197 0.47 -9.53 -2.95
CA PHE A 197 -0.34 -10.44 -2.14
C PHE A 197 -0.51 -9.97 -0.70
N LEU A 198 0.57 -9.52 -0.05
CA LEU A 198 0.50 -8.95 1.29
C LEU A 198 -0.37 -7.70 1.31
N LEU A 199 -0.20 -6.79 0.35
CA LEU A 199 -1.04 -5.60 0.23
C LEU A 199 -2.53 -5.92 0.08
N ILE A 200 -2.89 -6.93 -0.72
CA ILE A 200 -4.28 -7.38 -0.79
C ILE A 200 -4.72 -7.93 0.57
N TYR A 201 -3.91 -8.77 1.21
CA TYR A 201 -4.23 -9.39 2.49
C TYR A 201 -4.43 -8.36 3.61
N ASP A 202 -3.53 -7.38 3.71
CA ASP A 202 -3.58 -6.32 4.72
C ASP A 202 -4.76 -5.38 4.45
N THR A 203 -5.04 -5.06 3.18
CA THR A 203 -6.23 -4.28 2.82
C THR A 203 -7.50 -5.05 3.19
N TYR A 204 -7.57 -6.34 2.90
CA TYR A 204 -8.73 -7.16 3.21
C TYR A 204 -8.95 -7.28 4.72
N THR A 205 -7.87 -7.47 5.48
CA THR A 205 -7.91 -7.56 6.94
C THR A 205 -8.35 -6.22 7.54
N ASN A 206 -7.78 -5.10 7.10
CA ASN A 206 -8.17 -3.76 7.59
C ASN A 206 -9.61 -3.39 7.24
N VAL A 207 -10.12 -3.80 6.09
CA VAL A 207 -11.49 -3.51 5.63
C VAL A 207 -12.53 -4.44 6.28
N ASN A 208 -12.14 -5.66 6.65
CA ASN A 208 -13.04 -6.72 7.10
C ASN A 208 -12.89 -7.10 8.58
N SER A 209 -12.05 -6.37 9.33
CA SER A 209 -11.95 -6.49 10.79
C SER A 209 -13.33 -6.24 11.42
N GLY A 210 -13.80 -7.21 12.21
CA GLY A 210 -15.22 -7.44 12.53
C GLY A 210 -15.92 -6.45 13.46
N ASP A 211 -15.29 -5.36 13.87
CA ASP A 211 -15.97 -4.33 14.63
C ASP A 211 -16.83 -3.48 13.68
N GLN A 212 -18.13 -3.82 13.64
CA GLN A 212 -19.15 -3.19 12.79
C GLN A 212 -19.35 -1.67 13.02
N TYR A 213 -18.54 -1.06 13.89
CA TYR A 213 -18.52 0.37 14.18
C TYR A 213 -17.22 1.09 13.74
N ASP A 214 -16.18 0.38 13.30
CA ASP A 214 -14.82 0.96 13.19
C ASP A 214 -14.41 1.39 11.78
N VAL A 215 -15.07 0.89 10.72
CA VAL A 215 -14.81 1.38 9.33
C VAL A 215 -15.20 2.86 9.19
N ASN A 216 -16.08 3.37 10.06
CA ASN A 216 -16.44 4.80 10.14
C ASN A 216 -15.46 5.64 11.00
N GLN A 217 -14.57 5.03 11.79
CA GLN A 217 -13.62 5.73 12.66
C GLN A 217 -12.15 5.53 12.24
N ALA A 218 -11.84 4.50 11.46
CA ALA A 218 -10.51 4.29 10.92
C ALA A 218 -10.23 5.31 9.81
N ASP A 219 -9.35 6.27 10.11
CA ASP A 219 -8.88 7.23 9.12
C ASP A 219 -7.98 6.53 8.08
N GLU A 220 -8.28 6.75 6.81
CA GLU A 220 -7.60 6.14 5.65
C GLU A 220 -6.11 6.51 5.61
N VAL A 221 -5.75 7.71 6.09
CA VAL A 221 -4.36 8.19 6.16
C VAL A 221 -3.56 7.41 7.20
N SER A 222 -4.12 7.20 8.40
CA SER A 222 -3.48 6.36 9.43
C SER A 222 -3.37 4.90 8.99
N GLY A 223 -4.39 4.38 8.30
CA GLY A 223 -4.40 3.04 7.74
C GLY A 223 -3.34 2.85 6.66
N SER A 224 -3.08 3.87 5.84
CA SER A 224 -2.03 3.79 4.82
C SER A 224 -0.66 3.63 5.46
N VAL A 225 -0.34 4.40 6.51
CA VAL A 225 0.95 4.27 7.24
C VAL A 225 1.16 2.87 7.82
N ILE A 226 0.11 2.27 8.38
CA ILE A 226 0.16 0.91 8.95
C ILE A 226 0.50 -0.12 7.87
N ILE A 227 -0.24 -0.11 6.76
CA ILE A 227 -0.04 -1.05 5.64
C ILE A 227 1.28 -0.79 4.91
N TYR A 228 1.73 0.47 4.90
CA TYR A 228 2.97 0.86 4.24
C TYR A 228 4.22 0.29 4.93
N TRP A 229 4.13 -0.11 6.20
CA TRP A 229 5.22 -0.76 6.90
C TRP A 229 5.64 -2.07 6.22
N ASP A 230 4.68 -2.89 5.80
CA ASP A 230 4.94 -4.15 5.09
C ASP A 230 5.52 -3.90 3.69
N VAL A 231 5.09 -2.82 3.03
CA VAL A 231 5.65 -2.36 1.74
C VAL A 231 7.13 -2.01 1.85
N ILE A 232 7.48 -1.21 2.86
CA ILE A 232 8.86 -0.79 3.08
C ILE A 232 9.73 -1.98 3.47
N LEU A 233 9.30 -2.80 4.43
CA LEU A 233 10.11 -3.91 4.93
C LEU A 233 10.50 -4.86 3.79
N LEU A 234 9.56 -5.14 2.89
CA LEU A 234 9.86 -5.93 1.70
C LEU A 234 10.79 -5.22 0.72
N PHE A 235 10.62 -3.91 0.52
CA PHE A 235 11.55 -3.12 -0.29
C PHE A 235 12.98 -3.16 0.27
N LEU A 236 13.14 -2.88 1.56
CA LEU A 236 14.45 -2.89 2.22
C LEU A 236 15.08 -4.27 2.15
N LYS A 237 14.29 -5.33 2.40
CA LYS A 237 14.78 -6.70 2.35
C LYS A 237 15.23 -7.11 0.95
N MET A 238 14.48 -6.71 -0.06
CA MET A 238 14.84 -6.95 -1.45
C MET A 238 16.13 -6.21 -1.83
N ASN A 239 16.27 -4.92 -1.49
CA ASN A 239 17.50 -4.17 -1.79
C ASN A 239 18.73 -4.75 -1.08
N GLU A 240 18.59 -5.16 0.18
CA GLU A 240 19.64 -5.83 0.93
C GLU A 240 20.08 -7.12 0.22
N LEU A 241 19.13 -8.00 -0.14
CA LEU A 241 19.44 -9.26 -0.82
C LEU A 241 20.11 -9.06 -2.18
N ILE A 242 19.65 -8.07 -2.94
CA ILE A 242 20.25 -7.70 -4.21
C ILE A 242 21.69 -7.21 -4.00
N LYS A 243 21.89 -6.32 -3.03
CA LYS A 243 23.21 -5.77 -2.72
C LYS A 243 24.19 -6.86 -2.28
N ASP A 244 23.80 -7.75 -1.37
CA ASP A 244 24.66 -8.83 -0.89
C ASP A 244 25.09 -9.77 -2.02
N TYR A 245 24.19 -10.07 -2.95
CA TYR A 245 24.51 -10.90 -4.10
C TYR A 245 25.47 -10.20 -5.08
N LEU A 246 25.26 -8.90 -5.37
CA LEU A 246 26.18 -8.12 -6.22
C LEU A 246 27.59 -8.02 -5.60
N VAL A 247 27.69 -7.84 -4.29
CA VAL A 247 28.98 -7.81 -3.57
C VAL A 247 29.67 -9.16 -3.68
N ARG A 248 28.92 -10.27 -3.60
CA ARG A 248 29.46 -11.63 -3.72
C ARG A 248 29.90 -11.98 -5.14
N GLU A 249 29.24 -11.45 -6.17
CA GLU A 249 29.60 -11.67 -7.57
C GLU A 249 30.88 -10.91 -7.98
N ARG A 250 31.22 -9.82 -7.26
CA ARG A 250 32.43 -9.01 -7.48
C ARG A 250 33.70 -9.55 -6.77
N ASN A 251 33.55 -10.43 -5.77
CA ASN A 251 34.65 -11.02 -5.00
C ASN A 251 34.96 -12.46 -5.43
#